data_AF-A0A5A7RMG0-F1
#
_entry.id   AF-A0A5A7RMG0-F1
#
_cell.length_a   1.000
_cell.length_b   1.000
_cell.length_c   1.000
_cell.angle_alpha   90.00
_cell.angle_beta   90.00
_cell.angle_gamma   90.00
#
_symmetry.space_group_name_H-M   'P 1'
#
loop_
_entity.id
_entity.type
_entity.pdbx_description
1 polymer ?
#
loop_
_entity_poly.entity_id
_entity_poly.type
_entity_poly.pdbx_seq_one_letter_code
_entity_poly.pdbx_strand_id
1 'polypeptide(L)'
;MDTKIKSMLGSILVIGIVAAMMTAGTQSWYSDTETSVGNTFTAGTLDLTVNGGDDPITCLFSADNMAPGHTYNAGTITLRNNGSIPGRLTVKVSNPVSHENGLMEPEITDGDLPGVEIDPTGYDANAGDGELWDECAMKLYFDMNSDGIMQWNEPLIYDGPTGLDMTAYYSIPLDTNLWTPNHGFDGILDPGETVDLGIYIKFFNDQASPMTSQPQYTGLTNNMAMSDDMQFDLIIGLEQV
;
A
#
# COMPACT_ATOMS: atom_id res chain seq x y z
N MET A 1 -3.40 77.43 -58.92
CA MET A 1 -3.85 76.25 -58.16
C MET A 1 -5.34 76.39 -57.91
N ASP A 2 -6.14 75.56 -58.58
CA ASP A 2 -7.60 75.63 -58.53
C ASP A 2 -8.10 75.40 -57.10
N THR A 3 -9.15 76.12 -56.71
CA THR A 3 -9.73 76.07 -55.35
C THR A 3 -10.10 74.63 -54.93
N LYS A 4 -10.44 73.78 -55.90
CA LYS A 4 -10.68 72.34 -55.69
C LYS A 4 -9.44 71.57 -55.25
N ILE A 5 -8.27 71.85 -55.84
CA ILE A 5 -7.00 71.18 -55.49
C ILE A 5 -6.54 71.59 -54.09
N LYS A 6 -6.71 72.86 -53.70
CA LYS A 6 -6.41 73.33 -52.33
C LYS A 6 -7.28 72.65 -51.27
N SER A 7 -8.57 72.45 -51.58
CA SER A 7 -9.50 71.73 -50.70
C SER A 7 -9.13 70.25 -50.56
N MET A 8 -8.78 69.58 -51.65
CA MET A 8 -8.33 68.18 -51.62
C MET A 8 -7.02 67.99 -50.85
N LEU A 9 -6.06 68.90 -51.00
CA LEU A 9 -4.80 68.87 -50.24
C LEU A 9 -5.04 69.11 -48.74
N GLY A 10 -5.97 70.00 -48.38
CA GLY A 10 -6.39 70.20 -46.99
C GLY A 10 -6.97 68.94 -46.37
N SER A 11 -7.86 68.24 -47.07
CA SER A 11 -8.45 66.98 -46.59
C SER A 11 -7.41 65.86 -46.42
N ILE A 12 -6.48 65.72 -47.35
CA ILE A 12 -5.40 64.71 -47.27
C ILE A 12 -4.46 65.02 -46.10
N LEU A 13 -4.16 66.30 -45.85
CA LEU A 13 -3.35 66.71 -44.70
C LEU A 13 -4.04 66.36 -43.38
N VAL A 14 -5.33 66.64 -43.26
CA VAL A 14 -6.11 66.32 -42.05
C VAL A 14 -6.16 64.80 -41.82
N ILE A 15 -6.38 64.01 -42.87
CA ILE A 15 -6.37 62.54 -42.78
C ILE A 15 -4.99 62.02 -42.37
N GLY A 16 -3.91 62.59 -42.94
CA GLY A 16 -2.53 62.24 -42.57
C GLY A 16 -2.22 62.55 -41.10
N ILE A 17 -2.69 63.68 -40.59
CA ILE A 17 -2.54 64.06 -39.17
C ILE A 17 -3.32 63.11 -38.26
N VAL A 18 -4.56 62.75 -38.62
CA VAL A 18 -5.38 61.81 -37.84
C VAL A 18 -4.74 60.41 -37.82
N ALA A 19 -4.22 59.93 -38.96
CA ALA A 19 -3.53 58.63 -39.04
C ALA A 19 -2.23 58.61 -38.20
N ALA A 20 -1.49 59.72 -38.16
CA ALA A 20 -0.30 59.86 -37.32
C ALA A 20 -0.65 59.90 -35.81
N MET A 21 -1.77 60.53 -35.43
CA MET A 21 -2.23 60.52 -34.04
C MET A 21 -2.76 59.16 -33.59
N MET A 22 -3.35 58.37 -34.49
CA MET A 22 -3.76 57.00 -34.14
C MET A 22 -2.55 56.09 -33.89
N THR A 23 -1.48 56.21 -34.68
CA THR A 23 -0.25 55.41 -34.47
C THR A 23 0.52 55.80 -33.21
N ALA A 24 0.45 57.06 -32.78
CA ALA A 24 1.02 57.52 -31.51
C ALA A 24 0.09 57.27 -30.29
N GLY A 25 -1.23 57.22 -30.50
CA GLY A 25 -2.24 57.19 -29.44
C GLY A 25 -2.72 55.80 -29.02
N THR A 26 -2.57 54.75 -29.85
CA THR A 26 -2.92 53.36 -29.50
C THR A 26 -1.71 52.46 -29.22
N GLN A 27 -0.61 53.04 -28.76
CA GLN A 27 0.37 52.28 -27.96
C GLN A 27 -0.25 52.13 -26.56
N SER A 28 -1.11 51.13 -26.37
CA SER A 28 -1.56 50.79 -25.02
C SER A 28 -0.34 50.32 -24.24
N TRP A 29 0.14 51.16 -23.34
CA TRP A 29 1.26 50.91 -22.44
C TRP A 29 0.83 49.93 -21.33
N TYR A 30 0.34 48.76 -21.71
CA TYR A 30 0.12 47.66 -20.79
C TYR A 30 1.43 46.88 -20.67
N SER A 31 2.39 47.50 -19.99
CA SER A 31 3.62 46.83 -19.56
C SER A 31 3.73 46.90 -18.05
N ASP A 32 2.65 46.63 -17.33
CA ASP A 32 2.81 46.31 -15.93
C ASP A 32 3.22 44.83 -15.84
N THR A 33 4.51 44.61 -15.62
CA THR A 33 5.02 43.30 -15.26
C THR A 33 5.03 43.27 -13.74
N GLU A 34 3.88 42.94 -13.16
CA GLU A 34 3.77 42.65 -11.74
C GLU A 34 4.55 41.37 -11.45
N THR A 35 5.83 41.55 -11.15
CA THR A 35 6.70 40.44 -10.76
C THR A 35 6.41 40.18 -9.29
N SER A 36 5.71 39.08 -8.98
CA SER A 36 5.59 38.61 -7.59
C SER A 36 6.95 38.07 -7.12
N VAL A 37 7.83 38.98 -6.70
CA VAL A 37 9.13 38.65 -6.10
C VAL A 37 8.87 38.17 -4.68
N GLY A 38 9.00 36.87 -4.45
CA GLY A 38 8.71 36.25 -3.15
C GLY A 38 7.55 35.26 -3.14
N ASN A 39 6.99 34.91 -4.30
CA ASN A 39 6.10 33.74 -4.39
C ASN A 39 6.93 32.45 -4.24
N THR A 40 7.12 31.99 -3.00
CA THR A 40 7.57 30.64 -2.71
C THR A 40 6.38 29.70 -2.93
N PHE A 41 6.37 28.99 -4.05
CA PHE A 41 5.54 27.79 -4.17
C PHE A 41 6.23 26.70 -3.34
N THR A 42 5.90 26.62 -2.05
CA THR A 42 6.32 25.47 -1.24
C THR A 42 5.56 24.26 -1.76
N ALA A 43 6.27 23.32 -2.39
CA ALA A 43 5.68 22.05 -2.76
C ALA A 43 5.22 21.32 -1.50
N GLY A 44 4.07 20.68 -1.58
CA GLY A 44 3.62 19.78 -0.51
C GLY A 44 4.58 18.60 -0.35
N THR A 45 4.75 18.11 0.88
CA THR A 45 5.56 16.91 1.16
C THR A 45 4.66 15.74 1.57
N LEU A 46 5.05 14.54 1.16
CA LEU A 46 4.64 13.28 1.78
C LEU A 46 5.79 12.83 2.68
N ASP A 47 5.47 12.45 3.90
CA ASP A 47 6.44 11.99 4.89
C ASP A 47 5.71 11.00 5.81
N LEU A 48 5.96 9.71 5.59
CA LEU A 48 5.37 8.64 6.39
C LEU A 48 6.35 8.26 7.49
N THR A 49 5.84 8.23 8.73
CA THR A 49 6.56 7.64 9.85
C THR A 49 5.90 6.36 10.31
N VAL A 50 6.71 5.36 10.65
CA VAL A 50 6.28 4.04 11.17
C VAL A 50 6.90 3.86 12.55
N ASN A 51 6.06 3.69 13.57
CA ASN A 51 6.45 3.67 14.98
C ASN A 51 7.36 4.85 15.40
N GLY A 52 7.16 6.01 14.74
CA GLY A 52 7.91 7.23 14.98
C GLY A 52 9.28 7.32 14.28
N GLY A 53 9.66 6.37 13.42
CA GLY A 53 10.81 6.46 12.52
C GLY A 53 10.42 6.84 11.08
N ASP A 54 11.35 7.39 10.29
CA ASP A 54 11.12 7.89 8.91
C ASP A 54 11.26 6.79 7.81
N ASP A 55 10.63 7.01 6.65
CA ASP A 55 10.66 6.30 5.33
C ASP A 55 11.80 5.29 5.01
N PRO A 56 11.51 4.30 4.13
CA PRO A 56 10.45 3.30 4.23
C PRO A 56 10.88 2.21 5.22
N ILE A 57 9.97 1.80 6.10
CA ILE A 57 10.26 0.77 7.08
C ILE A 57 9.70 -0.55 6.54
N THR A 58 10.61 -1.42 6.12
CA THR A 58 10.34 -2.85 6.01
C THR A 58 10.23 -3.40 7.44
N CYS A 59 9.04 -3.86 7.81
CA CYS A 59 8.83 -4.57 9.07
C CYS A 59 8.95 -6.07 8.80
N LEU A 60 9.98 -6.71 9.37
CA LEU A 60 10.09 -8.16 9.36
C LEU A 60 9.09 -8.75 10.36
N PHE A 61 8.20 -9.60 9.87
CA PHE A 61 7.32 -10.42 10.68
C PHE A 61 7.78 -11.86 10.66
N SER A 62 7.71 -12.49 11.82
CA SER A 62 7.96 -13.92 12.02
C SER A 62 6.88 -14.45 12.93
N ALA A 63 6.23 -15.54 12.54
CA ALA A 63 5.41 -16.35 13.42
C ALA A 63 6.05 -17.74 13.50
N ASP A 64 6.42 -18.13 14.71
CA ASP A 64 7.05 -19.41 15.02
C ASP A 64 6.22 -20.16 16.08
N ASN A 65 6.55 -21.43 16.33
CA ASN A 65 5.92 -22.27 17.35
C ASN A 65 4.38 -22.24 17.27
N MET A 66 3.83 -22.20 16.05
CA MET A 66 2.39 -22.18 15.85
C MET A 66 1.84 -23.61 15.97
N ALA A 67 0.82 -23.76 16.79
CA ALA A 67 0.08 -25.02 16.86
C ALA A 67 -1.19 -24.94 15.98
N PRO A 68 -1.71 -26.08 15.50
CA PRO A 68 -2.95 -26.09 14.72
C PRO A 68 -4.11 -25.43 15.47
N GLY A 69 -4.75 -24.45 14.83
CA GLY A 69 -5.78 -23.61 15.44
C GLY A 69 -5.27 -22.44 16.27
N HIS A 70 -3.96 -22.21 16.35
CA HIS A 70 -3.39 -21.03 16.99
C HIS A 70 -3.61 -19.78 16.14
N THR A 71 -3.84 -18.65 16.80
CA THR A 71 -3.86 -17.33 16.18
C THR A 71 -2.65 -16.55 16.68
N TYR A 72 -1.81 -16.11 15.77
CA TYR A 72 -0.74 -15.17 16.05
C TYR A 72 -1.21 -13.75 15.73
N ASN A 73 -1.01 -12.81 16.66
CA ASN A 73 -1.22 -11.40 16.40
C ASN A 73 0.11 -10.67 16.58
N ALA A 74 0.54 -9.92 15.57
CA ALA A 74 1.88 -9.34 15.54
C ALA A 74 1.99 -7.99 16.29
N GLY A 75 1.00 -7.65 17.11
CA GLY A 75 0.90 -6.36 17.79
C GLY A 75 0.50 -5.23 16.84
N THR A 76 0.83 -4.01 17.24
CA THR A 76 0.39 -2.76 16.59
C THR A 76 1.56 -2.03 15.94
N ILE A 77 1.35 -1.54 14.72
CA ILE A 77 2.25 -0.64 14.00
C ILE A 77 1.59 0.72 13.84
N THR A 78 2.16 1.75 14.45
CA THR A 78 1.63 3.12 14.35
C THR A 78 2.17 3.82 13.11
N LEU A 79 1.28 4.31 12.26
CA LEU A 79 1.58 5.06 11.05
C LEU A 79 1.14 6.51 11.18
N ARG A 80 1.98 7.45 10.74
CA ARG A 80 1.64 8.87 10.77
C ARG A 80 2.16 9.61 9.55
N ASN A 81 1.31 10.43 8.95
CA ASN A 81 1.71 11.38 7.90
C ASN A 81 2.25 12.66 8.56
N ASN A 82 3.57 12.80 8.62
CA ASN A 82 4.24 14.02 9.06
C ASN A 82 4.41 15.06 7.93
N GLY A 83 3.94 14.72 6.73
CA GLY A 83 3.99 15.58 5.55
C GLY A 83 3.04 16.77 5.63
N SER A 84 2.91 17.47 4.51
CA SER A 84 2.08 18.67 4.40
C SER A 84 0.94 18.53 3.40
N ILE A 85 0.78 17.36 2.76
CA ILE A 85 -0.35 17.02 1.90
C ILE A 85 -0.89 15.61 2.23
N PRO A 86 -2.17 15.33 1.94
CA PRO A 86 -2.73 14.00 2.11
C PRO A 86 -2.03 12.99 1.20
N GLY A 87 -1.93 11.75 1.66
CA GLY A 87 -1.38 10.66 0.88
C GLY A 87 -2.20 9.38 1.02
N ARG A 88 -2.12 8.53 0.00
CA ARG A 88 -2.74 7.20 -0.01
C ARG A 88 -1.79 6.18 0.58
N LEU A 89 -2.23 5.50 1.63
CA LEU A 89 -1.49 4.39 2.22
C LEU A 89 -1.42 3.22 1.24
N THR A 90 -0.24 2.61 1.20
CA THR A 90 0.02 1.36 0.49
C THR A 90 0.64 0.36 1.45
N VAL A 91 0.21 -0.89 1.34
CA VAL A 91 0.70 -1.99 2.17
C VAL A 91 0.94 -3.18 1.26
N LYS A 92 2.14 -3.76 1.32
CA LYS A 92 2.57 -4.89 0.49
C LYS A 92 3.23 -5.95 1.37
N VAL A 93 3.07 -7.21 0.97
CA VAL A 93 3.86 -8.32 1.51
C VAL A 93 4.89 -8.73 0.48
N SER A 94 6.13 -8.91 0.93
CA SER A 94 7.29 -9.26 0.11
C SER A 94 8.15 -10.29 0.84
N ASN A 95 9.02 -10.97 0.08
CA ASN A 95 9.99 -11.92 0.60
C ASN A 95 9.42 -12.93 1.62
N PRO A 96 8.30 -13.63 1.31
CA PRO A 96 7.80 -14.69 2.18
C PRO A 96 8.82 -15.83 2.28
N VAL A 97 9.02 -16.34 3.49
CA VAL A 97 9.92 -17.46 3.77
C VAL A 97 9.26 -18.40 4.79
N SER A 98 9.36 -19.69 4.54
CA SER A 98 8.90 -20.79 5.39
C SER A 98 10.09 -21.71 5.69
N HIS A 99 10.62 -21.70 6.92
CA HIS A 99 11.74 -22.58 7.26
C HIS A 99 11.26 -23.84 7.99
N GLU A 100 11.79 -24.98 7.55
CA GLU A 100 11.83 -26.20 8.34
C GLU A 100 12.75 -25.98 9.56
N ASN A 101 12.13 -25.83 10.73
CA ASN A 101 12.84 -25.54 11.97
C ASN A 101 13.14 -26.79 12.80
N GLY A 102 13.07 -27.96 12.15
CA GLY A 102 13.52 -29.23 12.62
C GLY A 102 12.37 -30.16 12.96
N LEU A 103 12.34 -31.30 12.29
CA LEU A 103 11.38 -32.39 12.51
C LEU A 103 11.16 -32.84 13.96
N MET A 104 9.93 -32.66 14.42
CA MET A 104 9.33 -33.23 15.62
C MET A 104 8.67 -34.59 15.33
N GLU A 105 8.43 -35.38 16.37
CA GLU A 105 7.80 -36.70 16.24
C GLU A 105 6.44 -36.70 15.49
N PRO A 106 5.54 -35.71 15.68
CA PRO A 106 4.29 -35.64 14.89
C PRO A 106 4.54 -35.51 13.38
N GLU A 107 5.48 -34.66 12.99
CA GLU A 107 5.87 -34.39 11.59
C GLU A 107 6.39 -35.68 10.93
N ILE A 108 7.37 -36.31 11.58
CA ILE A 108 7.95 -37.58 11.12
C ILE A 108 6.88 -38.67 10.99
N THR A 109 5.93 -38.71 11.93
CA THR A 109 4.85 -39.71 11.93
C THR A 109 3.88 -39.50 10.77
N ASP A 110 3.61 -38.25 10.38
CA ASP A 110 2.75 -37.93 9.24
C ASP A 110 3.48 -38.01 7.89
N GLY A 111 4.80 -38.19 7.91
CA GLY A 111 5.60 -38.48 6.73
C GLY A 111 6.40 -37.31 6.19
N ASP A 112 6.61 -36.30 7.03
CA ASP A 112 7.48 -35.17 6.74
C ASP A 112 8.96 -35.58 6.59
N LEU A 113 9.73 -34.82 5.82
CA LEU A 113 11.09 -35.13 5.40
C LEU A 113 12.01 -33.90 5.47
N PRO A 114 13.26 -34.07 5.98
CA PRO A 114 14.12 -32.94 6.22
C PRO A 114 14.56 -32.30 4.89
N GLY A 115 14.33 -31.00 4.77
CA GLY A 115 14.71 -30.20 3.60
C GLY A 115 13.88 -30.47 2.36
N VAL A 116 12.64 -30.91 2.54
CA VAL A 116 11.70 -31.18 1.46
C VAL A 116 10.34 -30.58 1.83
N GLU A 117 10.00 -29.47 1.18
CA GLU A 117 8.66 -28.92 1.24
C GLU A 117 7.63 -29.88 0.65
N ILE A 118 6.58 -30.17 1.42
CA ILE A 118 5.43 -30.96 0.99
C ILE A 118 4.33 -30.04 0.47
N ASP A 119 4.38 -29.75 -0.83
CA ASP A 119 3.28 -29.08 -1.52
C ASP A 119 2.60 -30.01 -2.55
N PRO A 120 1.35 -30.45 -2.29
CA PRO A 120 0.58 -31.30 -3.21
C PRO A 120 0.23 -30.66 -4.55
N THR A 121 0.36 -29.35 -4.70
CA THR A 121 0.03 -28.61 -5.93
C THR A 121 1.23 -28.25 -6.79
N GLY A 122 2.42 -28.21 -6.19
CA GLY A 122 3.66 -27.73 -6.80
C GLY A 122 3.67 -26.23 -7.08
N TYR A 123 2.82 -25.46 -6.40
CA TYR A 123 2.84 -24.01 -6.36
C TYR A 123 3.53 -23.54 -5.07
N ASP A 124 4.70 -22.93 -5.23
CA ASP A 124 5.50 -22.34 -4.17
C ASP A 124 5.85 -20.90 -4.57
N ALA A 125 5.31 -19.94 -3.82
CA ALA A 125 5.59 -18.52 -3.87
C ALA A 125 6.36 -18.02 -2.63
N ASN A 126 6.67 -18.90 -1.68
CA ASN A 126 7.63 -18.66 -0.62
C ASN A 126 9.04 -19.16 -0.97
N ALA A 127 9.97 -18.86 -0.08
CA ALA A 127 11.28 -19.49 -0.09
C ALA A 127 11.40 -20.39 1.13
N GLY A 128 12.31 -21.35 1.07
CA GLY A 128 12.55 -22.27 2.17
C GLY A 128 11.96 -23.63 1.88
N ASP A 129 11.70 -24.39 2.94
CA ASP A 129 11.39 -25.81 2.88
C ASP A 129 10.35 -26.25 3.92
N GLY A 130 9.75 -25.32 4.67
CA GLY A 130 8.68 -25.63 5.64
C GLY A 130 7.29 -25.38 5.07
N GLU A 131 6.27 -25.97 5.70
CA GLU A 131 4.91 -26.08 5.20
C GLU A 131 3.94 -25.05 5.81
N LEU A 132 4.35 -24.30 6.83
CA LEU A 132 3.42 -23.47 7.62
C LEU A 132 2.70 -22.38 6.82
N TRP A 133 3.33 -21.86 5.76
CA TRP A 133 2.73 -20.86 4.87
C TRP A 133 1.48 -21.38 4.14
N ASP A 134 1.49 -22.63 3.71
CA ASP A 134 0.36 -23.29 3.05
C ASP A 134 -0.83 -23.48 3.98
N GLU A 135 -0.57 -23.60 5.27
CA GLU A 135 -1.59 -23.92 6.28
C GLU A 135 -2.09 -22.70 7.07
N CYS A 136 -1.63 -21.51 6.71
CA CYS A 136 -2.00 -20.26 7.36
C CYS A 136 -2.96 -19.40 6.52
N ALA A 137 -3.70 -18.52 7.19
CA ALA A 137 -4.34 -17.34 6.57
C ALA A 137 -3.85 -16.08 7.28
N MET A 138 -3.80 -14.99 6.53
CA MET A 138 -3.45 -13.68 7.07
C MET A 138 -4.56 -12.67 6.80
N LYS A 139 -4.77 -11.79 7.79
CA LYS A 139 -5.52 -10.55 7.64
C LYS A 139 -4.67 -9.40 8.11
N LEU A 140 -4.77 -8.29 7.39
CA LEU A 140 -4.24 -7.00 7.83
C LEU A 140 -5.45 -6.14 8.22
N TYR A 141 -5.36 -5.36 9.28
CA TYR A 141 -6.48 -4.57 9.77
C TYR A 141 -6.02 -3.25 10.39
N PHE A 142 -6.95 -2.31 10.51
CA PHE A 142 -6.76 -1.13 11.35
C PHE A 142 -7.08 -1.45 12.78
N ASP A 143 -6.06 -1.38 13.62
CA ASP A 143 -6.18 -1.58 15.05
C ASP A 143 -6.74 -0.31 15.69
N MET A 144 -8.07 -0.25 15.85
CA MET A 144 -8.75 0.98 16.23
C MET A 144 -8.59 1.33 17.71
N ASN A 145 -8.19 0.36 18.53
CA ASN A 145 -8.02 0.52 19.96
C ASN A 145 -6.56 0.34 20.42
N SER A 146 -5.64 0.10 19.49
CA SER A 146 -4.20 -0.06 19.70
C SER A 146 -3.86 -1.22 20.65
N ASP A 147 -4.66 -2.29 20.66
CA ASP A 147 -4.45 -3.46 21.54
C ASP A 147 -3.71 -4.63 20.87
N GLY A 148 -3.49 -4.53 19.55
CA GLY A 148 -2.77 -5.52 18.77
C GLY A 148 -3.53 -6.83 18.57
N ILE A 149 -4.85 -6.86 18.78
CA ILE A 149 -5.70 -8.05 18.65
C ILE A 149 -6.87 -7.75 17.72
N MET A 150 -7.02 -8.49 16.63
CA MET A 150 -8.10 -8.23 15.67
C MET A 150 -9.49 -8.41 16.30
N GLN A 151 -10.35 -7.40 16.12
CA GLN A 151 -11.75 -7.43 16.56
C GLN A 151 -12.71 -7.37 15.36
N TRP A 152 -13.95 -7.81 15.58
CA TRP A 152 -14.95 -7.93 14.51
C TRP A 152 -15.35 -6.58 13.87
N ASN A 153 -15.17 -5.48 14.60
CA ASN A 153 -15.54 -4.14 14.19
C ASN A 153 -14.37 -3.35 13.58
N GLU A 154 -13.19 -3.97 13.51
CA GLU A 154 -12.01 -3.32 12.94
C GLU A 154 -12.02 -3.43 11.42
N PRO A 155 -11.79 -2.31 10.71
CA PRO A 155 -11.73 -2.35 9.27
C PRO A 155 -10.52 -3.15 8.80
N LEU A 156 -10.76 -4.16 7.96
CA LEU A 156 -9.71 -4.93 7.33
C LEU A 156 -8.99 -4.09 6.28
N ILE A 157 -7.73 -4.36 6.01
CA ILE A 157 -6.98 -3.84 4.86
C ILE A 157 -6.85 -4.93 3.80
N TYR A 158 -6.68 -6.15 4.28
CA TYR A 158 -6.57 -7.37 3.49
C TYR A 158 -7.27 -8.50 4.23
N ASP A 159 -8.08 -9.27 3.50
CA ASP A 159 -8.71 -10.50 3.97
C ASP A 159 -8.22 -11.66 3.09
N GLY A 160 -7.16 -12.32 3.54
CA GLY A 160 -6.48 -13.34 2.76
C GLY A 160 -7.27 -14.64 2.61
N PRO A 161 -6.90 -15.45 1.60
CA PRO A 161 -7.46 -16.78 1.43
C PRO A 161 -7.13 -17.70 2.61
N THR A 162 -7.83 -18.83 2.62
CA THR A 162 -7.49 -20.04 3.34
C THR A 162 -6.28 -20.68 2.65
N GLY A 163 -5.09 -20.56 3.24
CA GLY A 163 -3.80 -20.92 2.64
C GLY A 163 -3.15 -19.71 1.96
N LEU A 164 -1.94 -19.33 2.39
CA LEU A 164 -1.25 -18.15 1.87
C LEU A 164 -0.32 -18.46 0.69
N ASP A 165 0.00 -19.73 0.48
CA ASP A 165 0.80 -20.19 -0.66
C ASP A 165 0.24 -21.45 -1.32
N MET A 166 -1.04 -21.72 -1.12
CA MET A 166 -1.56 -23.06 -1.40
C MET A 166 -1.85 -23.27 -2.91
N THR A 167 -2.22 -22.24 -3.68
CA THR A 167 -2.26 -22.27 -5.16
C THR A 167 -2.11 -20.86 -5.73
N ALA A 168 -1.97 -20.72 -7.05
CA ALA A 168 -2.12 -19.44 -7.76
C ALA A 168 -3.46 -18.68 -7.51
N TYR A 169 -4.50 -19.31 -6.95
CA TYR A 169 -5.76 -18.65 -6.55
C TYR A 169 -5.87 -18.45 -5.03
N TYR A 170 -5.32 -19.37 -4.26
CA TYR A 170 -5.26 -19.35 -2.81
C TYR A 170 -3.82 -19.05 -2.39
N SER A 171 -3.38 -17.86 -2.78
CA SER A 171 -2.07 -17.31 -2.42
C SER A 171 -2.19 -15.83 -2.13
N ILE A 172 -1.24 -15.30 -1.38
CA ILE A 172 -1.14 -13.87 -1.17
C ILE A 172 -0.58 -13.16 -2.41
N PRO A 173 -1.18 -12.04 -2.85
CA PRO A 173 -0.57 -11.19 -3.89
C PRO A 173 0.71 -10.51 -3.40
N LEU A 174 1.88 -11.06 -3.74
CA LEU A 174 3.18 -10.49 -3.37
C LEU A 174 3.51 -9.20 -4.15
N ASP A 175 4.24 -8.30 -3.50
CA ASP A 175 4.75 -7.03 -4.08
C ASP A 175 3.68 -6.10 -4.68
N THR A 176 2.41 -6.35 -4.36
CA THR A 176 1.27 -5.53 -4.80
C THR A 176 0.61 -4.86 -3.61
N ASN A 177 -0.04 -3.71 -3.86
CA ASN A 177 -0.81 -3.05 -2.82
C ASN A 177 -2.02 -3.93 -2.45
N LEU A 178 -2.04 -4.42 -1.22
CA LEU A 178 -3.06 -5.31 -0.69
C LEU A 178 -4.36 -4.60 -0.34
N TRP A 179 -4.37 -3.26 -0.39
CA TRP A 179 -5.55 -2.46 -0.15
C TRP A 179 -6.69 -2.81 -1.12
N THR A 180 -7.81 -3.32 -0.58
CA THR A 180 -9.04 -3.48 -1.37
C THR A 180 -10.13 -2.46 -0.97
N PRO A 181 -10.99 -1.98 -1.89
CA PRO A 181 -11.93 -0.88 -1.61
C PRO A 181 -13.07 -1.17 -0.61
N ASN A 182 -13.11 -2.32 0.05
CA ASN A 182 -14.30 -2.81 0.75
C ASN A 182 -14.18 -2.80 2.29
N HIS A 183 -13.48 -1.80 2.80
CA HIS A 183 -12.72 -1.93 4.03
C HIS A 183 -12.89 -0.77 5.02
N GLY A 184 -13.95 0.05 4.89
CA GLY A 184 -14.36 1.02 5.92
C GLY A 184 -13.45 2.24 6.14
N PHE A 185 -12.21 2.22 5.64
CA PHE A 185 -11.29 3.35 5.53
C PHE A 185 -11.06 3.65 4.03
N ASP A 186 -10.82 4.90 3.65
CA ASP A 186 -10.68 5.32 2.23
C ASP A 186 -9.23 5.22 1.70
N GLY A 187 -8.31 4.85 2.59
CA GLY A 187 -6.89 4.68 2.33
C GLY A 187 -6.12 6.00 2.40
N ILE A 188 -6.74 7.11 2.77
CA ILE A 188 -6.11 8.43 2.80
C ILE A 188 -5.68 8.78 4.22
N LEU A 189 -4.44 9.20 4.36
CA LEU A 189 -3.88 9.70 5.61
C LEU A 189 -3.60 11.19 5.45
N ASP A 190 -4.37 12.02 6.14
CA ASP A 190 -4.22 13.48 6.11
C ASP A 190 -2.97 13.94 6.90
N PRO A 191 -2.42 15.14 6.62
CA PRO A 191 -1.31 15.70 7.37
C PRO A 191 -1.57 15.72 8.88
N GLY A 192 -0.69 15.08 9.64
CA GLY A 192 -0.76 14.95 11.09
C GLY A 192 -1.63 13.80 11.60
N GLU A 193 -2.38 13.12 10.74
CA GLU A 193 -3.22 11.97 11.09
C GLU A 193 -2.37 10.76 11.44
N THR A 194 -2.87 9.94 12.37
CA THR A 194 -2.24 8.71 12.83
C THR A 194 -3.24 7.56 12.76
N VAL A 195 -2.79 6.43 12.23
CA VAL A 195 -3.55 5.18 12.19
C VAL A 195 -2.68 4.04 12.66
N ASP A 196 -3.29 3.04 13.28
CA ASP A 196 -2.60 1.86 13.78
C ASP A 196 -2.96 0.65 12.92
N LEU A 197 -1.96 -0.15 12.55
CA LEU A 197 -2.12 -1.38 11.78
C LEU A 197 -1.85 -2.59 12.67
N GLY A 198 -2.64 -3.65 12.47
CA GLY A 198 -2.39 -4.95 13.06
C GLY A 198 -2.31 -6.05 12.01
N ILE A 199 -1.70 -7.17 12.41
CA ILE A 199 -1.59 -8.39 11.60
C ILE A 199 -2.17 -9.54 12.40
N TYR A 200 -3.11 -10.24 11.77
CA TYR A 200 -3.71 -11.46 12.27
C TYR A 200 -3.28 -12.61 11.38
N ILE A 201 -2.72 -13.66 11.98
CA ILE A 201 -2.33 -14.89 11.30
C ILE A 201 -3.04 -16.06 11.97
N LYS A 202 -3.63 -16.94 11.17
CA LYS A 202 -4.32 -18.14 11.65
C LYS A 202 -3.68 -19.37 11.05
N PHE A 203 -3.06 -20.19 11.90
CA PHE A 203 -2.82 -21.59 11.56
C PHE A 203 -4.14 -22.33 11.73
N PHE A 204 -4.65 -22.91 10.65
CA PHE A 204 -5.91 -23.63 10.71
C PHE A 204 -5.78 -24.93 11.50
N ASN A 205 -6.95 -25.51 11.82
CA ASN A 205 -7.04 -26.81 12.44
C ASN A 205 -7.84 -27.72 11.51
N ASP A 206 -7.16 -28.70 10.94
CA ASP A 206 -7.66 -29.66 9.98
C ASP A 206 -8.60 -30.69 10.66
N GLN A 207 -8.53 -30.86 11.97
CA GLN A 207 -9.45 -31.67 12.77
C GLN A 207 -10.69 -30.88 13.26
N ALA A 208 -10.78 -29.57 12.99
CA ALA A 208 -11.92 -28.76 13.39
C ALA A 208 -13.16 -29.06 12.52
N SER A 209 -14.33 -28.59 12.98
CA SER A 209 -15.61 -28.77 12.27
C SER A 209 -15.49 -28.38 10.79
N PRO A 210 -16.21 -29.04 9.85
CA PRO A 210 -16.16 -28.77 8.40
C PRO A 210 -16.38 -27.30 7.99
N MET A 211 -16.98 -26.49 8.88
CA MET A 211 -17.22 -25.06 8.67
C MET A 211 -16.06 -24.15 9.13
N THR A 212 -15.05 -24.71 9.80
CA THR A 212 -13.86 -24.03 10.34
C THR A 212 -12.55 -24.69 9.91
N SER A 213 -12.62 -25.87 9.27
CA SER A 213 -11.50 -26.55 8.64
C SER A 213 -11.20 -25.93 7.27
N GLN A 214 -9.92 -25.86 6.90
CA GLN A 214 -9.48 -25.58 5.53
C GLN A 214 -10.12 -26.58 4.54
N PRO A 215 -10.22 -26.23 3.24
CA PRO A 215 -10.11 -27.25 2.20
C PRO A 215 -8.78 -27.98 2.44
N GLN A 216 -8.82 -29.17 3.05
CA GLN A 216 -7.62 -29.95 3.31
C GLN A 216 -6.99 -30.33 1.99
N TYR A 217 -5.70 -30.05 1.83
CA TYR A 217 -4.94 -30.73 0.80
C TYR A 217 -4.83 -32.20 1.14
N THR A 218 -5.10 -33.04 0.15
CA THR A 218 -4.79 -34.46 0.30
C THR A 218 -3.27 -34.61 0.31
N GLY A 219 -2.68 -34.83 1.49
CA GLY A 219 -1.26 -35.13 1.63
C GLY A 219 -0.43 -34.06 2.34
N LEU A 220 -0.99 -32.88 2.61
CA LEU A 220 -0.41 -31.91 3.55
C LEU A 220 -1.32 -31.84 4.78
N THR A 221 -0.75 -32.07 5.95
CA THR A 221 -1.49 -32.16 7.22
C THR A 221 -0.90 -31.19 8.23
N ASN A 222 -1.73 -30.79 9.19
CA ASN A 222 -1.30 -29.86 10.23
C ASN A 222 -0.16 -30.34 11.11
N ASN A 223 0.07 -31.65 11.18
CA ASN A 223 1.19 -32.16 11.94
C ASN A 223 2.52 -31.97 11.22
N MET A 224 2.53 -31.76 9.89
CA MET A 224 3.75 -31.59 9.09
C MET A 224 4.37 -30.20 9.28
N ALA A 225 3.59 -29.19 9.68
CA ALA A 225 4.06 -27.81 9.76
C ALA A 225 4.26 -27.28 11.21
N MET A 226 4.35 -28.17 12.21
CA MET A 226 4.23 -27.77 13.62
C MET A 226 5.48 -27.10 14.19
N SER A 227 6.65 -27.40 13.66
CA SER A 227 7.95 -26.87 14.07
C SER A 227 8.31 -25.60 13.32
N ASP A 228 7.73 -25.46 12.13
CA ASP A 228 8.09 -24.47 11.13
C ASP A 228 7.79 -23.03 11.54
N ASP A 229 8.40 -22.11 10.80
CA ASP A 229 8.06 -20.70 10.86
C ASP A 229 7.46 -20.18 9.57
N MET A 230 6.84 -19.00 9.69
CA MET A 230 6.47 -18.17 8.56
C MET A 230 6.99 -16.76 8.77
N GLN A 231 7.72 -16.26 7.77
CA GLN A 231 8.33 -14.94 7.78
C GLN A 231 7.99 -14.14 6.53
N PHE A 232 7.87 -12.82 6.65
CA PHE A 232 7.74 -11.93 5.50
C PHE A 232 8.10 -10.49 5.84
N ASP A 233 8.34 -9.71 4.80
CA ASP A 233 8.51 -8.27 4.86
C ASP A 233 7.16 -7.58 4.61
N LEU A 234 6.71 -6.75 5.56
CA LEU A 234 5.62 -5.81 5.33
C LEU A 234 6.21 -4.47 4.87
N ILE A 235 5.90 -4.07 3.65
CA ILE A 235 6.33 -2.80 3.06
C ILE A 235 5.17 -1.82 3.12
N ILE A 236 5.36 -0.73 3.84
CA ILE A 236 4.35 0.32 4.03
C ILE A 236 4.86 1.60 3.36
N GLY A 237 3.98 2.27 2.62
CA GLY A 237 4.31 3.52 1.94
C GLY A 237 3.13 4.48 1.82
N LEU A 238 3.44 5.69 1.39
CA LEU A 238 2.47 6.77 1.17
C LEU A 238 2.63 7.33 -0.26
N GLU A 239 1.55 7.29 -1.05
CA GLU A 239 1.52 7.77 -2.44
C GLU A 239 0.69 9.06 -2.55
N GLN A 240 0.97 9.90 -3.55
CA GLN A 240 0.20 11.13 -3.76
C GLN A 240 -1.21 10.82 -4.28
N VAL A 241 -2.22 11.52 -3.74
CA VAL A 241 -3.64 11.42 -4.16
C VAL A 241 -4.01 12.38 -5.29
#